data_AF-A0A4V3WQC5-F1
#
_entry.id   AF-A0A4V3WQC5-F1
#
_cell.length_a   1.000
_cell.length_b   1.000
_cell.length_c   1.000
_cell.angle_alpha   90.00
_cell.angle_beta   90.00
_cell.angle_gamma   90.00
#
_symmetry.space_group_name_H-M   'P 1'
#
loop_
_entity.id
_entity.type
_entity.pdbx_description
1 polymer ?
#
loop_
_entity_poly.entity_id
_entity_poly.type
_entity_poly.pdbx_seq_one_letter_code
_entity_poly.pdbx_strand_id
1 'polypeptide(L)'
;MNGVVVDAIPSTNSMLLQISVATKGLPCYSIVPTISDFMIQSGWTRCFVRMSDVSWPAYLVYLMVYLVSVEFMIYWVHRELHDIKPLYKYLHATHHIYNKQNTLSPFAGLAFHPLDGVLQALPHVIALFLVPMHFKTHIFLVFLELLWTVNIHDCINAKLWPVMGAGYHTVHHITYCHNYGHFTIWMDWMFGTLCYPTEDDESKNM
;
A
#
# COMPACT_ATOMS: atom_id res chain seq x y z
N MET A 1 -12.25 -28.38 -21.20
CA MET A 1 -13.08 -27.28 -20.66
C MET A 1 -13.65 -27.77 -19.34
N ASN A 2 -12.93 -27.57 -18.23
CA ASN A 2 -13.39 -27.94 -16.90
C ASN A 2 -13.31 -26.69 -16.01
N GLY A 3 -14.48 -26.31 -15.47
CA GLY A 3 -14.65 -25.52 -14.25
C GLY A 3 -14.00 -24.14 -14.22
N VAL A 4 -14.75 -23.09 -14.55
CA VAL A 4 -14.54 -21.82 -13.85
C VAL A 4 -14.98 -22.08 -12.42
N VAL A 5 -14.04 -22.20 -11.47
CA VAL A 5 -14.38 -22.42 -10.07
C VAL A 5 -15.09 -21.18 -9.54
N VAL A 6 -16.36 -21.39 -9.20
CA VAL A 6 -17.32 -20.40 -8.70
C VAL A 6 -16.84 -19.75 -7.39
N ASP A 7 -15.86 -20.36 -6.72
CA ASP A 7 -15.36 -19.94 -5.40
C ASP A 7 -14.15 -19.00 -5.45
N ALA A 8 -13.66 -18.58 -6.62
CA ALA A 8 -12.52 -17.65 -6.72
C ALA A 8 -12.92 -16.16 -6.71
N ILE A 9 -14.20 -15.84 -6.97
CA ILE A 9 -14.67 -14.47 -7.15
C ILE A 9 -15.50 -14.03 -5.94
N PRO A 10 -15.21 -12.85 -5.35
CA PRO A 10 -16.03 -12.31 -4.27
C PRO A 10 -17.50 -12.14 -4.64
N SER A 11 -18.37 -12.46 -3.68
CA SER A 11 -19.81 -12.23 -3.86
C SER A 11 -20.11 -10.76 -4.13
N THR A 12 -21.16 -10.47 -4.90
CA THR A 12 -21.62 -9.09 -5.14
C THR A 12 -21.84 -8.32 -3.85
N ASN A 13 -22.36 -8.98 -2.80
CA ASN A 13 -22.56 -8.36 -1.49
C ASN A 13 -21.23 -7.97 -0.83
N SER A 14 -20.20 -8.82 -0.93
CA SER A 14 -18.86 -8.54 -0.43
C SER A 14 -18.23 -7.34 -1.16
N MET A 15 -18.34 -7.31 -2.49
CA MET A 15 -17.83 -6.19 -3.30
C MET A 15 -18.58 -4.88 -2.99
N LEU A 16 -19.91 -4.91 -2.87
CA LEU A 16 -20.69 -3.72 -2.52
C LEU A 16 -20.36 -3.19 -1.12
N LEU A 17 -20.09 -4.09 -0.16
CA LEU A 17 -19.61 -3.70 1.16
C LEU A 17 -18.26 -3.00 1.07
N GLN A 18 -17.29 -3.57 0.35
CA GLN A 18 -15.97 -2.97 0.16
C GLN A 18 -16.05 -1.60 -0.52
N ILE A 19 -16.85 -1.48 -1.58
CA ILE A 19 -17.12 -0.21 -2.26
C ILE A 19 -17.71 0.81 -1.27
N SER A 20 -18.66 0.41 -0.43
CA SER A 20 -19.26 1.29 0.57
C SER A 20 -18.23 1.78 1.59
N VAL A 21 -17.39 0.89 2.13
CA VAL A 21 -16.33 1.26 3.08
C VAL A 21 -15.31 2.17 2.42
N ALA A 22 -14.78 1.79 1.26
CA ALA A 22 -13.81 2.59 0.52
C ALA A 22 -14.35 3.99 0.20
N THR A 23 -15.59 4.09 -0.30
CA THR A 23 -16.21 5.37 -0.64
C THR A 23 -16.39 6.29 0.58
N LYS A 24 -16.72 5.72 1.76
CA LYS A 24 -16.80 6.49 3.01
C LYS A 24 -15.43 6.98 3.49
N GLY A 25 -14.35 6.26 3.19
CA GLY A 25 -12.99 6.64 3.53
C GLY A 25 -12.36 7.69 2.61
N LEU A 26 -12.78 7.75 1.33
CA LEU A 26 -12.20 8.65 0.32
C LEU A 26 -12.08 10.12 0.76
N PRO A 27 -13.09 10.76 1.39
CA PRO A 27 -12.95 12.14 1.85
C PRO A 27 -11.85 12.34 2.90
N CYS A 28 -11.54 11.31 3.69
CA CYS A 28 -10.43 11.36 4.64
C CYS A 28 -9.09 11.11 3.95
N TYR A 29 -9.04 10.24 2.94
CA TYR A 29 -7.80 9.97 2.21
C TYR A 29 -7.30 11.21 1.46
N SER A 30 -8.20 12.08 0.99
CA SER A 30 -7.83 13.35 0.36
C SER A 30 -7.25 14.39 1.34
N ILE A 31 -7.38 14.20 2.66
CA ILE A 31 -6.80 15.10 3.66
C ILE A 31 -5.27 15.08 3.58
N VAL A 32 -4.66 13.91 3.42
CA VAL A 32 -3.19 13.77 3.37
C VAL A 32 -2.57 14.57 2.22
N PRO A 33 -2.97 14.39 0.94
CA PRO A 33 -2.43 15.20 -0.14
C PRO A 33 -2.80 16.68 -0.01
N THR A 34 -3.97 17.02 0.55
CA THR A 34 -4.37 18.42 0.78
C THR A 34 -3.45 19.12 1.79
N ILE A 35 -3.19 18.48 2.94
CA ILE A 35 -2.28 19.02 3.96
C ILE A 35 -0.84 19.02 3.43
N SER A 36 -0.42 17.97 2.71
CA SER A 36 0.89 17.91 2.06
C SER A 36 1.11 19.10 1.13
N ASP A 37 0.14 19.38 0.25
CA ASP A 37 0.21 20.50 -0.68
C ASP A 37 0.26 21.85 0.03
N PHE A 38 -0.54 22.04 1.09
CA PHE A 38 -0.44 23.23 1.94
C PHE A 38 0.97 23.40 2.56
N MET A 39 1.58 22.32 3.06
CA MET A 39 2.94 22.37 3.64
C MET A 39 4.02 22.65 2.58
N ILE A 40 3.83 22.14 1.36
CA ILE A 40 4.70 22.43 0.21
C ILE A 40 4.60 23.92 -0.16
N GLN A 41 3.38 24.44 -0.34
CA GLN A 41 3.15 25.84 -0.70
C GLN A 41 3.63 26.80 0.39
N SER A 42 3.54 26.41 1.66
CA SER A 42 4.04 27.18 2.81
C SER A 42 5.57 27.17 2.92
N GLY A 43 6.28 26.40 2.10
CA GLY A 43 7.74 26.29 2.11
C GLY A 43 8.31 25.50 3.30
N TRP A 44 7.49 24.65 3.94
CA TRP A 44 7.92 23.88 5.11
C TRP A 44 8.72 22.63 4.74
N THR A 45 8.49 22.11 3.53
CA THR A 45 9.14 20.89 3.02
C THR A 45 10.33 21.22 2.11
N ARG A 46 11.12 20.20 1.76
CA ARG A 46 12.22 20.30 0.78
C ARG A 46 11.74 20.15 -0.66
N CYS A 47 10.45 20.32 -0.92
CA CYS A 47 9.86 20.14 -2.24
C CYS A 47 10.26 21.28 -3.18
N PHE A 48 10.70 20.95 -4.38
CA PHE A 48 11.05 21.91 -5.43
C PHE A 48 10.16 21.75 -6.66
N VAL A 49 9.92 22.84 -7.38
CA VAL A 49 8.92 22.89 -8.45
C VAL A 49 9.54 22.77 -9.84
N ARG A 50 10.75 23.30 -10.06
CA ARG A 50 11.38 23.28 -11.38
C ARG A 50 12.45 22.20 -11.42
N MET A 51 12.40 21.36 -12.45
CA MET A 51 13.44 20.33 -12.67
C MET A 51 14.84 20.93 -12.84
N SER A 52 14.94 22.19 -13.29
CA SER A 52 16.19 22.92 -13.44
C SER A 52 16.84 23.35 -12.12
N ASP A 53 16.12 23.25 -10.99
CA ASP A 53 16.65 23.64 -9.67
C ASP A 53 17.69 22.64 -9.15
N VAL A 54 17.76 21.44 -9.75
CA VAL A 54 18.70 20.37 -9.42
C VAL A 54 19.27 19.76 -10.69
N SER A 55 20.46 19.16 -10.60
CA SER A 55 21.02 18.39 -11.72
C SER A 55 20.30 17.04 -11.86
N TRP A 56 20.28 16.47 -13.07
CA TRP A 56 19.68 15.15 -13.31
C TRP A 56 20.25 14.02 -12.41
N PRO A 57 21.57 13.93 -12.16
CA PRO A 57 22.10 12.95 -11.23
C PRO A 57 21.61 13.16 -9.79
N ALA A 58 21.56 14.41 -9.32
CA ALA A 58 21.04 14.72 -7.99
C ALA A 58 19.54 14.36 -7.88
N TYR A 59 18.75 14.67 -8.91
CA TYR A 59 17.35 14.28 -8.99
C TYR A 59 17.16 12.77 -8.85
N LEU A 60 17.94 11.97 -9.58
CA LEU A 60 17.86 10.51 -9.51
C LEU A 60 18.23 9.99 -8.13
N VAL A 61 19.29 10.52 -7.52
CA VAL A 61 19.67 10.17 -6.14
C VAL A 61 18.55 10.51 -5.16
N TYR A 62 17.97 11.70 -5.25
CA TYR A 62 16.85 12.10 -4.41
C TYR A 62 15.63 11.20 -4.59
N LEU A 63 15.29 10.84 -5.83
CA LEU A 63 14.21 9.90 -6.12
C LEU A 63 14.45 8.54 -5.46
N MET A 64 15.66 7.98 -5.61
CA MET A 64 16.00 6.69 -5.01
C MET A 64 15.96 6.74 -3.48
N VAL A 65 16.54 7.78 -2.86
CA VAL A 65 16.52 7.94 -1.40
C VAL A 65 15.09 8.12 -0.90
N TYR A 66 14.25 8.87 -1.62
CA TYR A 66 12.84 9.04 -1.29
C TYR A 66 12.09 7.70 -1.33
N LEU A 67 12.22 6.92 -2.42
CA LEU A 67 11.54 5.63 -2.55
C LEU A 67 11.98 4.65 -1.46
N VAL A 68 13.28 4.57 -1.17
CA VAL A 68 13.81 3.73 -0.07
C VAL A 68 13.28 4.19 1.29
N SER A 69 13.20 5.51 1.52
CA SER A 69 12.68 6.05 2.78
C SER A 69 11.19 5.72 2.94
N VAL A 70 10.40 5.87 1.87
CA VAL A 70 8.97 5.55 1.86
C VAL A 70 8.76 4.04 2.08
N GLU A 71 9.48 3.19 1.35
CA GLU A 71 9.44 1.73 1.53
C GLU A 71 9.72 1.34 2.99
N PHE A 72 10.77 1.91 3.58
CA PHE A 72 11.15 1.66 4.97
C PHE A 72 10.05 2.09 5.95
N MET A 73 9.56 3.32 5.81
CA MET A 73 8.57 3.88 6.73
C MET A 73 7.21 3.17 6.61
N ILE A 74 6.75 2.84 5.40
CA ILE A 74 5.48 2.13 5.21
C ILE A 74 5.56 0.72 5.80
N TYR A 75 6.66 -0.01 5.60
CA TYR A 75 6.85 -1.31 6.23
C TYR A 75 6.64 -1.25 7.75
N TRP A 76 7.24 -0.26 8.42
CA TRP A 76 7.10 -0.12 9.87
C TRP A 76 5.70 0.30 10.28
N VAL A 77 5.09 1.26 9.60
CA VAL A 77 3.69 1.64 9.88
C VAL A 77 2.77 0.43 9.75
N HIS A 78 2.91 -0.33 8.67
CA HIS A 78 2.09 -1.50 8.40
C HIS A 78 2.31 -2.60 9.45
N ARG A 79 3.57 -2.89 9.78
CA ARG A 79 3.91 -3.84 10.84
C ARG A 79 3.40 -3.41 12.21
N GLU A 80 3.53 -2.13 12.57
CA GLU A 80 3.05 -1.59 13.85
C GLU A 80 1.52 -1.61 13.95
N LEU A 81 0.80 -1.41 12.82
CA LEU A 81 -0.64 -1.60 12.75
C LEU A 81 -1.07 -3.04 13.11
N HIS A 82 -0.20 -4.02 12.90
CA HIS A 82 -0.40 -5.40 13.34
C HIS A 82 0.09 -5.68 14.76
N ASP A 83 1.32 -5.28 15.08
CA ASP A 83 2.00 -5.64 16.33
C ASP A 83 1.39 -4.91 17.54
N ILE A 84 0.89 -3.68 17.36
CA ILE A 84 0.30 -2.88 18.43
C ILE A 84 -1.20 -3.18 18.54
N LYS A 85 -1.60 -3.92 19.58
CA LYS A 85 -2.98 -4.43 19.77
C LYS A 85 -4.10 -3.39 19.58
N PRO A 86 -4.04 -2.18 20.16
CA PRO A 86 -5.04 -1.14 19.88
C PRO A 86 -5.10 -0.73 18.41
N LEU A 87 -3.96 -0.57 17.74
CA LEU A 87 -3.93 -0.18 16.33
C LEU A 87 -4.57 -1.25 15.46
N TYR A 88 -4.24 -2.52 15.70
CA TYR A 88 -4.88 -3.62 14.99
C TYR A 88 -6.38 -3.63 15.24
N LYS A 89 -6.80 -3.70 16.51
CA LYS A 89 -8.21 -3.88 16.86
C LYS A 89 -9.11 -2.77 16.34
N TYR A 90 -8.66 -1.51 16.40
CA TYR A 90 -9.51 -0.36 16.08
C TYR A 90 -9.34 0.18 14.67
N LEU A 91 -8.17 0.01 14.04
CA LEU A 91 -7.87 0.59 12.73
C LEU A 91 -7.76 -0.50 11.66
N HIS A 92 -6.89 -1.48 11.89
CA HIS A 92 -6.46 -2.39 10.83
C HIS A 92 -7.31 -3.66 10.69
N ALA A 93 -7.99 -4.08 11.76
CA ALA A 93 -8.81 -5.29 11.74
C ALA A 93 -9.93 -5.23 10.69
N THR A 94 -10.47 -4.03 10.40
CA THR A 94 -11.50 -3.83 9.37
C THR A 94 -10.98 -4.17 7.98
N HIS A 95 -9.73 -3.82 7.68
CA HIS A 95 -9.06 -4.17 6.44
C HIS A 95 -8.96 -5.70 6.27
N HIS A 96 -8.63 -6.36 7.37
CA HIS A 96 -8.42 -7.80 7.49
C HIS A 96 -9.69 -8.64 7.64
N ILE A 97 -10.89 -8.02 7.60
CA ILE A 97 -12.16 -8.77 7.54
C ILE A 97 -12.23 -9.58 6.24
N TYR A 98 -11.52 -9.15 5.20
CA TYR A 98 -11.46 -9.78 3.87
C TYR A 98 -10.32 -10.80 3.76
N ASN A 99 -10.14 -11.61 4.78
CA ASN A 99 -9.00 -12.54 4.96
C ASN A 99 -9.04 -13.82 4.12
N LYS A 100 -10.07 -14.00 3.30
CA LYS A 100 -10.16 -15.12 2.36
C LYS A 100 -9.98 -14.58 0.95
N GLN A 101 -9.30 -15.33 0.10
CA GLN A 101 -9.11 -14.96 -1.30
C GLN A 101 -10.45 -14.71 -2.02
N ASN A 102 -11.46 -15.54 -1.75
CA ASN A 102 -12.83 -15.36 -2.25
C ASN A 102 -13.61 -14.19 -1.62
N THR A 103 -12.98 -13.42 -0.75
CA THR A 103 -13.52 -12.17 -0.21
C THR A 103 -12.66 -10.97 -0.55
N LEU A 104 -11.44 -11.16 -1.05
CA LEU A 104 -10.53 -10.07 -1.42
C LEU A 104 -10.85 -9.60 -2.85
N SER A 105 -10.90 -8.30 -3.06
CA SER A 105 -11.08 -7.71 -4.38
C SER A 105 -10.27 -6.42 -4.49
N PRO A 106 -10.10 -5.86 -5.69
CA PRO A 106 -9.45 -4.55 -5.85
C PRO A 106 -10.08 -3.44 -4.96
N PHE A 107 -11.38 -3.54 -4.65
CA PHE A 107 -12.07 -2.59 -3.77
C PHE A 107 -11.65 -2.73 -2.30
N ALA A 108 -11.21 -3.92 -1.88
CA ALA A 108 -10.73 -4.17 -0.52
C ALA A 108 -9.47 -3.35 -0.21
N GLY A 109 -8.67 -3.02 -1.24
CA GLY A 109 -7.45 -2.24 -1.10
C GLY A 109 -7.66 -0.87 -0.48
N LEU A 110 -8.85 -0.26 -0.62
CA LEU A 110 -9.17 1.03 0.01
C LEU A 110 -10.24 0.92 1.10
N ALA A 111 -10.69 -0.30 1.40
CA ALA A 111 -11.75 -0.59 2.36
C ALA A 111 -11.18 -0.82 3.78
N PHE A 112 -10.52 0.18 4.34
CA PHE A 112 -9.99 0.17 5.70
C PHE A 112 -10.47 1.38 6.51
N HIS A 113 -10.14 1.42 7.80
CA HIS A 113 -10.49 2.56 8.65
C HIS A 113 -9.81 3.83 8.11
N PRO A 114 -10.48 5.00 8.05
CA PRO A 114 -9.89 6.20 7.46
C PRO A 114 -8.51 6.58 8.02
N LEU A 115 -8.33 6.45 9.33
CA LEU A 115 -7.06 6.71 10.00
C LEU A 115 -5.96 5.70 9.64
N ASP A 116 -6.31 4.46 9.31
CA ASP A 116 -5.35 3.46 8.82
C ASP A 116 -4.71 3.95 7.51
N GLY A 117 -5.54 4.33 6.54
CA GLY A 117 -5.08 4.91 5.28
C GLY A 117 -4.25 6.18 5.46
N VAL A 118 -4.64 7.05 6.39
CA VAL A 118 -3.84 8.24 6.72
C VAL A 118 -2.46 7.83 7.23
N LEU A 119 -2.39 6.89 8.19
CA LEU A 119 -1.12 6.42 8.74
C LEU A 119 -0.22 5.82 7.66
N GLN A 120 -0.76 4.99 6.76
CA GLN A 120 0.00 4.38 5.67
C GLN A 120 0.44 5.41 4.60
N ALA A 121 -0.28 6.50 4.40
CA ALA A 121 0.09 7.56 3.47
C ALA A 121 1.06 8.62 4.06
N LEU A 122 1.10 8.80 5.38
CA LEU A 122 1.99 9.77 6.05
C LEU A 122 3.48 9.64 5.68
N PRO A 123 4.06 8.44 5.50
CA PRO A 123 5.43 8.26 5.01
C PRO A 123 5.80 9.11 3.79
N HIS A 124 4.89 9.25 2.82
CA HIS A 124 5.12 10.09 1.63
C HIS A 124 5.31 11.56 1.99
N VAL A 125 4.56 12.04 2.97
CA VAL A 125 4.60 13.43 3.44
C VAL A 125 5.84 13.67 4.30
N ILE A 126 6.14 12.75 5.23
CA ILE A 126 7.33 12.81 6.08
C ILE A 126 8.60 12.83 5.23
N ALA A 127 8.65 12.01 4.18
CA ALA A 127 9.80 11.95 3.26
C ALA A 127 10.13 13.31 2.63
N LEU A 128 9.15 14.18 2.39
CA LEU A 128 9.36 15.53 1.84
C LEU A 128 10.12 16.47 2.78
N PHE A 129 10.12 16.22 4.09
CA PHE A 129 10.91 16.99 5.05
C PHE A 129 12.37 16.53 5.09
N LEU A 130 12.62 15.28 4.69
CA LEU A 130 13.92 14.62 4.78
C LEU A 130 14.71 14.74 3.47
N VAL A 131 14.04 14.57 2.33
CA VAL A 131 14.67 14.45 1.01
C VAL A 131 14.09 15.51 0.06
N PRO A 132 14.93 16.26 -0.67
CA PRO A 132 14.43 17.15 -1.70
C PRO A 132 13.66 16.36 -2.76
N MET A 133 12.44 16.76 -3.10
CA MET A 133 11.63 16.03 -4.07
C MET A 133 10.94 16.98 -5.04
N HIS A 134 10.87 16.58 -6.31
CA HIS A 134 10.17 17.35 -7.31
C HIS A 134 8.65 17.21 -7.12
N PHE A 135 7.95 18.34 -7.08
CA PHE A 135 6.52 18.40 -6.79
C PHE A 135 5.69 17.44 -7.65
N LYS A 136 5.83 17.49 -8.98
CA LYS A 136 5.02 16.64 -9.88
C LYS A 136 5.37 15.16 -9.72
N THR A 137 6.62 14.86 -9.39
CA THR A 137 7.07 13.48 -9.16
C THR A 137 6.45 12.93 -7.89
N HIS A 138 6.43 13.72 -6.81
CA HIS A 138 5.76 13.34 -5.57
C HIS A 138 4.27 13.07 -5.80
N ILE A 139 3.53 13.98 -6.44
CA ILE A 139 2.10 13.81 -6.73
C ILE A 139 1.86 12.56 -7.60
N PHE A 140 2.71 12.33 -8.60
CA PHE A 140 2.63 11.15 -9.44
C PHE A 140 2.87 9.85 -8.65
N LEU A 141 3.84 9.82 -7.74
CA LEU A 141 4.10 8.68 -6.88
C LEU A 141 2.94 8.40 -5.92
N VAL A 142 2.34 9.44 -5.32
CA VAL A 142 1.13 9.29 -4.48
C VAL A 142 -0.07 8.79 -5.29
N PHE A 143 -0.16 9.14 -6.58
CA PHE A 143 -1.18 8.54 -7.46
C PHE A 143 -0.86 7.07 -7.79
N LEU A 144 0.42 6.74 -8.04
CA LEU A 144 0.84 5.35 -8.25
C LEU A 144 0.61 4.49 -7.01
N GLU A 145 0.77 5.04 -5.80
CA GLU A 145 0.41 4.41 -4.53
C GLU A 145 -1.03 3.90 -4.53
N LEU A 146 -1.95 4.75 -4.98
CA LEU A 146 -3.37 4.41 -5.04
C LEU A 146 -3.62 3.24 -5.99
N LEU A 147 -2.99 3.27 -7.16
CA LEU A 147 -3.09 2.17 -8.13
C LEU A 147 -2.43 0.89 -7.60
N TRP A 148 -1.29 1.03 -6.93
CA TRP A 148 -0.55 -0.08 -6.33
C TRP A 148 -1.38 -0.77 -5.27
N THR A 149 -1.97 0.01 -4.36
CA THR A 149 -2.87 -0.46 -3.31
C THR A 149 -4.03 -1.26 -3.89
N VAL A 150 -4.61 -0.82 -5.01
CA VAL A 150 -5.67 -1.57 -5.70
C VAL A 150 -5.13 -2.85 -6.34
N ASN A 151 -3.96 -2.78 -6.99
CA ASN A 151 -3.34 -3.90 -7.70
C ASN A 151 -2.93 -5.04 -6.75
N ILE A 152 -2.35 -4.76 -5.59
CA ILE A 152 -1.94 -5.83 -4.66
C ILE A 152 -3.13 -6.55 -4.00
N HIS A 153 -4.37 -6.08 -4.21
CA HIS A 153 -5.60 -6.73 -3.73
C HIS A 153 -6.43 -7.39 -4.86
N ASP A 154 -5.95 -7.37 -6.11
CA ASP A 154 -6.67 -7.94 -7.25
C ASP A 154 -6.60 -9.47 -7.32
N CYS A 155 -5.83 -10.10 -6.44
CA CYS A 155 -5.57 -11.55 -6.38
C CYS A 155 -4.87 -12.14 -7.62
N ILE A 156 -4.31 -11.30 -8.50
CA ILE A 156 -3.59 -11.73 -9.71
C ILE A 156 -2.09 -11.75 -9.41
N ASN A 157 -1.56 -12.94 -9.11
CA ASN A 157 -0.13 -13.09 -8.84
C ASN A 157 0.71 -13.01 -10.12
N ALA A 158 1.37 -11.88 -10.36
CA ALA A 158 2.25 -11.67 -11.50
C ALA A 158 3.58 -12.45 -11.43
N LYS A 159 3.91 -13.08 -10.28
CA LYS A 159 5.15 -13.85 -10.05
C LYS A 159 6.44 -13.08 -10.37
N LEU A 160 6.43 -11.77 -10.16
CA LEU A 160 7.55 -10.89 -10.45
C LEU A 160 8.44 -10.71 -9.21
N TRP A 161 9.64 -11.28 -9.23
CA TRP A 161 10.64 -11.01 -8.19
C TRP A 161 11.42 -9.72 -8.52
N PRO A 162 11.70 -8.82 -7.55
CA PRO A 162 11.41 -8.86 -6.11
C PRO A 162 10.20 -7.99 -5.68
N VAL A 163 9.11 -8.03 -6.45
CA VAL A 163 7.96 -7.12 -6.28
C VAL A 163 6.95 -7.67 -5.28
N MET A 164 6.47 -6.83 -4.35
CA MET A 164 5.43 -7.16 -3.36
C MET A 164 4.03 -7.16 -3.99
N GLY A 165 3.82 -8.06 -4.96
CA GLY A 165 2.56 -8.15 -5.70
C GLY A 165 1.43 -8.86 -4.93
N ALA A 166 0.29 -9.03 -5.59
CA ALA A 166 -0.94 -9.57 -5.00
C ALA A 166 -0.78 -10.94 -4.32
N GLY A 167 0.12 -11.80 -4.82
CA GLY A 167 0.39 -13.10 -4.20
C GLY A 167 0.93 -12.98 -2.77
N TYR A 168 1.95 -12.13 -2.57
CA TYR A 168 2.53 -11.92 -1.23
C TYR A 168 1.54 -11.21 -0.29
N HIS A 169 0.80 -10.23 -0.81
CA HIS A 169 -0.20 -9.50 -0.02
C HIS A 169 -1.39 -10.37 0.36
N THR A 170 -1.76 -11.34 -0.48
CA THR A 170 -2.81 -12.31 -0.14
C THR A 170 -2.35 -13.23 1.00
N VAL A 171 -1.09 -13.70 0.98
CA VAL A 171 -0.49 -14.43 2.11
C VAL A 171 -0.49 -13.59 3.39
N HIS A 172 -0.26 -12.28 3.27
CA HIS A 172 -0.37 -11.35 4.40
C HIS A 172 -1.79 -11.33 5.00
N HIS A 173 -2.83 -11.16 4.18
CA HIS A 173 -4.24 -11.18 4.62
C HIS A 173 -4.65 -12.51 5.28
N ILE A 174 -4.01 -13.62 4.92
CA ILE A 174 -4.27 -14.95 5.48
C ILE A 174 -3.53 -15.17 6.80
N THR A 175 -2.26 -14.76 6.87
CA THR A 175 -1.38 -15.08 8.00
C THR A 175 -1.29 -14.00 9.05
N TYR A 176 -1.58 -12.74 8.70
CA TYR A 176 -1.50 -11.55 9.54
C TYR A 176 -0.13 -11.20 10.11
N CYS A 177 0.89 -12.02 9.88
CA CYS A 177 2.21 -11.89 10.51
C CYS A 177 3.39 -11.85 9.53
N HIS A 178 3.12 -11.80 8.22
CA HIS A 178 4.13 -11.81 7.16
C HIS A 178 3.84 -10.76 6.10
N ASN A 179 4.85 -10.45 5.26
CA ASN A 179 4.74 -9.64 4.05
C ASN A 179 4.14 -8.24 4.27
N TYR A 180 4.78 -7.42 5.10
CA TYR A 180 4.35 -6.04 5.40
C TYR A 180 4.90 -5.00 4.43
N GLY A 181 5.84 -5.39 3.57
CA GLY A 181 6.53 -4.55 2.61
C GLY A 181 5.59 -3.85 1.65
N HIS A 182 6.12 -2.83 0.99
CA HIS A 182 5.29 -1.90 0.23
C HIS A 182 5.35 -2.19 -1.27
N PHE A 183 6.37 -1.72 -2.00
CA PHE A 183 6.55 -2.07 -3.40
C PHE A 183 7.38 -3.34 -3.58
N THR A 184 8.25 -3.64 -2.61
CA THR A 184 9.26 -4.70 -2.73
C THR A 184 9.23 -5.66 -1.55
N ILE A 185 9.77 -6.85 -1.75
CA ILE A 185 9.91 -7.85 -0.66
C ILE A 185 11.13 -7.57 0.24
N TRP A 186 11.90 -6.52 -0.03
CA TRP A 186 13.21 -6.32 0.58
C TRP A 186 13.14 -6.10 2.08
N MET A 187 12.17 -5.31 2.54
CA MET A 187 11.97 -5.07 3.97
C MET A 187 11.64 -6.38 4.69
N ASP A 188 10.70 -7.16 4.16
CA ASP A 188 10.35 -8.45 4.76
C ASP A 188 11.52 -9.44 4.76
N TRP A 189 12.33 -9.46 3.70
CA TRP A 189 13.55 -10.26 3.66
C TRP A 189 14.55 -9.83 4.73
N MET A 190 14.79 -8.52 4.88
CA MET A 190 15.75 -7.97 5.86
C MET A 190 15.31 -8.22 7.31
N PHE A 191 14.00 -8.13 7.59
CA PHE A 191 13.45 -8.21 8.94
C PHE A 191 12.84 -9.58 9.28
N GLY A 192 12.99 -10.57 8.39
CA GLY A 192 12.59 -11.95 8.63
C GLY A 192 11.07 -12.19 8.65
N THR A 193 10.30 -11.34 7.97
CA THR A 193 8.84 -11.44 7.86
C THR A 193 8.37 -11.91 6.48
N LEU A 194 9.30 -12.34 5.60
CA LEU A 194 9.00 -12.78 4.24
C LEU A 194 8.42 -14.20 4.22
N CYS A 195 7.24 -14.34 3.62
CA CYS A 195 6.61 -15.62 3.32
C CYS A 195 6.26 -15.67 1.83
N TYR A 196 6.86 -16.62 1.10
CA TYR A 196 6.59 -16.77 -0.32
C TYR A 196 5.23 -17.43 -0.56
N PRO A 197 4.42 -16.96 -1.54
CA PRO A 197 3.21 -17.66 -1.96
C PRO A 197 3.59 -19.04 -2.54
N THR A 198 2.93 -20.11 -2.08
CA THR A 198 3.16 -21.48 -2.56
C THR A 198 2.19 -21.85 -3.68
N GLU A 199 2.52 -22.89 -4.47
CA GLU A 199 1.58 -23.41 -5.48
C GLU A 199 0.30 -23.98 -4.85
N ASP A 200 0.30 -24.37 -3.58
CA ASP A 200 -0.92 -24.78 -2.85
C ASP A 200 -1.78 -23.58 -2.45
N ASP A 201 -1.15 -22.42 -2.25
CA ASP A 201 -1.81 -21.11 -2.18
C ASP A 201 -2.26 -20.62 -3.57
N GLU A 202 -2.04 -21.39 -4.64
CA GLU A 202 -2.62 -21.17 -5.97
C GLU A 202 -3.59 -22.30 -6.38
N SER A 203 -3.40 -23.54 -5.90
CA SER A 203 -4.14 -24.76 -6.31
C SER A 203 -5.37 -25.06 -5.47
N LYS A 204 -5.42 -24.63 -4.19
CA LYS A 204 -6.70 -24.45 -3.47
C LYS A 204 -7.51 -23.27 -4.01
N ASN A 205 -6.95 -22.55 -4.99
CA ASN A 205 -7.38 -21.27 -5.53
C ASN A 205 -7.57 -21.30 -7.06
N MET A 206 -7.66 -22.50 -7.66
CA MET A 206 -8.15 -22.77 -9.02
C MET A 206 -9.38 -23.66 -8.99
#